data_AF-C0K297-F1
#
_entry.id   AF-C0K297-F1
#
_cell.length_a   1.000
_cell.length_b   1.000
_cell.length_c   1.000
_cell.angle_alpha   90.00
_cell.angle_beta   90.00
_cell.angle_gamma   90.00
#
_symmetry.space_group_name_H-M   'P 1'
#
loop_
_entity.id
_entity.type
_entity.pdbx_description
1 polymer ?
#
loop_
_entity_poly.entity_id
_entity_poly.type
_entity_poly.pdbx_seq_one_letter_code
_entity_poly.pdbx_strand_id
1 'polypeptide(L)'
;LERMDARQAEHPKPSACRNLFGPVDHEELTRDLEKHCRDMEEASQRKWNFDFQNHKPLEGKYEWQEVEKGSLPEFYYRPPRPPKGACKVPAQESQDVS
;
A
#
# COMPACT_ATOMS: atom_id res chain seq x y z
N LEU A 1 -26.70 27.23 -37.43
CA LEU A 1 -25.45 26.49 -37.14
C LEU A 1 -24.92 27.04 -35.83
N GLU A 2 -25.33 26.44 -34.73
CA GLU A 2 -24.95 26.87 -33.38
C GLU A 2 -23.46 26.62 -33.18
N ARG A 3 -22.69 27.67 -32.86
CA ARG A 3 -21.29 27.54 -32.47
C ARG A 3 -21.26 27.17 -31.00
N MET A 4 -20.91 25.93 -30.68
CA MET A 4 -20.57 25.52 -29.32
C MET A 4 -19.24 26.16 -28.94
N ASP A 5 -19.25 27.09 -28.00
CA ASP A 5 -18.04 27.67 -27.42
C ASP A 5 -17.29 26.58 -26.63
N ALA A 6 -16.00 26.39 -26.96
CA ALA A 6 -15.15 25.45 -26.25
C ALA A 6 -14.93 25.95 -24.83
N ARG A 7 -15.30 25.15 -23.83
CA ARG A 7 -15.00 25.44 -22.42
C ARG A 7 -13.49 25.64 -22.29
N GLN A 8 -13.05 26.88 -22.04
CA GLN A 8 -11.66 27.15 -21.77
C GLN A 8 -11.27 26.36 -20.51
N ALA A 9 -10.40 25.37 -20.67
CA ALA A 9 -9.76 24.73 -19.53
C ALA A 9 -8.83 25.78 -18.90
N GLU A 10 -9.27 26.39 -17.79
CA GLU A 10 -8.40 27.21 -16.97
C GLU A 10 -7.15 26.39 -16.60
N HIS A 11 -6.00 26.94 -17.01
CA HIS A 11 -4.64 26.42 -16.85
C HIS A 11 -4.24 25.27 -17.81
N PRO A 12 -3.31 25.52 -18.77
CA PRO A 12 -2.73 24.45 -19.57
C PRO A 12 -1.94 23.50 -18.66
N LYS A 13 -2.05 22.18 -18.92
CA LYS A 13 -1.31 21.16 -18.17
C LYS A 13 0.19 21.49 -18.18
N PRO A 14 0.89 21.41 -17.03
CA PRO A 14 2.33 21.62 -16.98
C PRO A 14 3.05 20.70 -17.97
N SER A 15 4.14 21.19 -18.56
CA SER A 15 4.97 20.45 -19.54
C SER A 15 5.36 19.04 -19.08
N ALA A 16 5.46 18.80 -17.77
CA ALA A 16 5.82 17.52 -17.18
C ALA A 16 4.69 16.47 -17.18
N CYS A 17 3.42 16.88 -17.29
CA CYS A 17 2.26 15.97 -17.25
C CYS A 17 2.00 15.32 -18.62
N ARG A 18 2.94 14.48 -19.07
CA ARG A 18 2.88 13.78 -20.35
C ARG A 18 3.00 12.27 -20.16
N ASN A 19 2.36 11.52 -21.05
CA ASN A 19 2.58 10.09 -21.14
C ASN A 19 3.89 9.83 -21.92
N LEU A 20 4.81 9.07 -21.33
CA LEU A 20 6.13 8.81 -21.90
C LEU A 20 6.13 7.63 -22.90
N PHE A 21 5.26 6.64 -22.69
CA PHE A 21 5.32 5.35 -23.40
C PHE A 21 3.99 4.88 -24.00
N GLY A 22 2.94 5.69 -23.93
CA GLY A 22 1.63 5.38 -24.47
C GLY A 22 0.64 4.79 -23.45
N PRO A 23 -0.60 4.54 -23.86
CA PRO A 23 -1.65 4.00 -22.98
C PRO A 23 -1.26 2.62 -22.45
N VAL A 24 -1.69 2.31 -21.23
CA VAL A 24 -1.45 1.02 -20.57
C VAL A 24 -2.75 0.23 -20.49
N ASP A 25 -2.66 -1.10 -20.55
CA ASP A 25 -3.79 -1.97 -20.22
C ASP A 25 -3.87 -2.12 -18.70
N HIS A 26 -4.92 -1.56 -18.09
CA HIS A 26 -5.08 -1.55 -16.64
C HIS A 26 -5.47 -2.92 -16.06
N GLU A 27 -6.12 -3.78 -16.84
CA GLU A 27 -6.51 -5.10 -16.37
C GLU A 27 -5.29 -6.03 -16.33
N GLU A 28 -4.49 -6.03 -17.40
CA GLU A 28 -3.24 -6.79 -17.46
C GLU A 28 -2.26 -6.33 -16.38
N LEU A 29 -2.05 -5.02 -16.27
CA LEU A 29 -1.13 -4.46 -15.27
C LEU A 29 -1.53 -4.83 -13.84
N THR A 30 -2.83 -4.78 -13.53
CA THR A 30 -3.30 -5.15 -12.18
C THR A 30 -2.99 -6.62 -11.89
N ARG A 31 -3.30 -7.53 -12.83
CA ARG A 31 -3.04 -8.96 -12.67
C ARG A 31 -1.56 -9.26 -12.50
N ASP A 32 -0.69 -8.60 -13.28
CA ASP A 32 0.76 -8.78 -13.17
C ASP A 32 1.31 -8.28 -11.83
N LEU A 33 0.84 -7.12 -11.35
CA LEU A 33 1.22 -6.59 -10.04
C LEU A 33 0.76 -7.51 -8.91
N GLU A 34 -0.50 -7.96 -8.94
CA GLU A 34 -1.04 -8.91 -7.95
C GLU A 34 -0.26 -10.22 -7.93
N LYS A 35 0.07 -10.75 -9.12
CA LYS A 35 0.88 -11.95 -9.25
C LYS A 35 2.27 -11.74 -8.64
N HIS A 36 2.93 -10.63 -8.92
CA HIS A 36 4.25 -10.35 -8.35
C HIS A 36 4.21 -10.20 -6.82
N CYS A 37 3.20 -9.52 -6.28
CA CYS A 37 2.99 -9.46 -4.83
C CYS A 37 2.84 -10.87 -4.24
N ARG A 38 1.96 -11.69 -4.82
CA ARG A 38 1.73 -13.06 -4.36
C ARG A 38 2.99 -13.92 -4.42
N ASP A 39 3.77 -13.82 -5.50
CA ASP A 39 5.02 -14.56 -5.66
C ASP A 39 6.02 -14.20 -4.55
N MET A 40 6.10 -12.91 -4.17
CA MET A 40 6.93 -12.44 -3.06
C MET A 40 6.44 -12.91 -1.69
N GLU A 41 5.11 -12.88 -1.48
CA GLU A 41 4.46 -13.35 -0.25
C GLU A 41 4.68 -14.85 -0.06
N GLU A 42 4.51 -15.66 -1.12
CA GLU A 42 4.72 -17.11 -1.06
C GLU A 42 6.18 -17.46 -0.78
N ALA A 43 7.12 -16.80 -1.46
CA ALA A 43 8.55 -17.00 -1.21
C ALA A 43 8.93 -16.67 0.23
N SER A 44 8.36 -15.59 0.79
CA SER A 44 8.58 -15.18 2.18
C SER A 44 7.93 -16.15 3.16
N GLN A 45 6.69 -16.58 2.89
CA GLN A 45 5.96 -17.54 3.71
C GLN A 45 6.70 -18.88 3.78
N ARG A 46 7.18 -19.41 2.65
CA ARG A 46 8.00 -20.63 2.61
C ARG A 46 9.33 -20.45 3.33
N LYS A 47 9.96 -19.28 3.19
CA LYS A 47 11.25 -19.00 3.83
C LYS A 47 11.13 -18.85 5.33
N TRP A 48 10.03 -18.33 5.85
CA TRP A 48 9.88 -17.99 7.26
C TRP A 48 8.87 -18.87 8.01
N ASN A 49 8.18 -19.79 7.33
CA ASN A 49 7.01 -20.51 7.85
C ASN A 49 6.07 -19.60 8.64
N PHE A 50 5.82 -18.42 8.10
CA PHE A 50 4.92 -17.44 8.68
C PHE A 50 4.02 -16.90 7.59
N ASP A 51 2.72 -16.97 7.83
CA ASP A 51 1.71 -16.39 6.97
C ASP A 51 1.56 -14.90 7.27
N PHE A 52 2.21 -14.08 6.44
CA PHE A 52 2.14 -12.62 6.55
C PHE A 52 0.76 -12.06 6.23
N GLN A 53 -0.07 -12.76 5.45
CA GLN A 53 -1.39 -12.28 5.06
C GLN A 53 -2.38 -12.43 6.22
N ASN A 54 -2.36 -13.57 6.91
CA ASN A 54 -3.22 -13.84 8.06
C ASN A 54 -2.59 -13.46 9.41
N HIS A 55 -1.32 -13.02 9.39
CA HIS A 55 -0.50 -12.76 10.58
C HIS A 55 -0.47 -13.97 11.53
N LYS A 56 -0.26 -15.16 10.95
CA LYS A 56 -0.25 -16.42 11.70
C LYS A 56 1.04 -17.19 11.46
N PRO A 57 1.66 -17.74 12.51
CA PRO A 57 2.78 -18.64 12.32
C PRO A 57 2.29 -19.97 11.71
N LEU A 58 3.11 -20.53 10.84
CA LEU A 58 2.92 -21.87 10.28
C LEU A 58 3.94 -22.81 10.90
N GLU A 59 3.60 -24.08 10.97
CA GLU A 59 4.53 -25.11 11.42
C GLU A 59 5.70 -25.23 10.44
N GLY A 60 6.93 -25.26 10.95
CA GLY A 60 8.12 -25.31 10.12
C GLY A 60 9.40 -25.17 10.94
N LYS A 61 10.43 -24.61 10.31
CA LYS A 61 11.77 -24.50 10.89
C LYS A 61 11.90 -23.43 11.98
N TYR A 62 11.02 -22.41 11.97
CA TYR A 62 11.01 -21.36 12.97
C TYR A 62 9.84 -21.57 13.93
N GLU A 63 10.13 -21.61 15.23
CA GLU A 63 9.11 -21.61 16.28
C GLU A 63 8.76 -20.17 16.63
N TRP A 64 7.70 -19.65 16.02
CA TRP A 64 7.21 -18.30 16.26
C TRP A 64 6.44 -18.22 17.58
N GLN A 65 6.76 -17.22 18.39
CA GLN A 65 6.08 -16.92 19.64
C GLN A 65 5.66 -15.46 19.64
N GLU A 66 4.41 -15.20 20.06
CA GLU A 66 3.96 -13.85 20.32
C GLU A 66 4.52 -13.41 21.68
N VAL A 67 5.16 -12.24 21.69
CA VAL A 67 5.79 -11.68 22.90
C VAL A 67 5.23 -10.30 23.17
N GLU A 68 5.07 -9.96 24.45
CA GLU A 68 4.58 -8.65 24.86
C GLU A 68 5.58 -7.56 24.46
N LYS A 69 5.08 -6.41 24.00
CA LYS A 69 5.92 -5.25 23.60
C LYS A 69 6.90 -4.83 24.69
N GLY A 70 6.52 -4.92 25.97
CA GLY A 70 7.41 -4.58 27.10
C GLY A 70 8.64 -5.48 27.25
N SER A 71 8.63 -6.68 26.65
CA SER A 71 9.75 -7.62 26.70
C SER A 71 10.78 -7.42 25.58
N LEU A 72 10.43 -6.65 24.54
CA LEU A 72 11.27 -6.40 23.38
C LEU A 72 11.89 -5.00 23.42
N PRO A 73 13.03 -4.79 22.75
CA PRO A 73 13.50 -3.45 22.46
C PRO A 73 12.44 -2.66 21.68
N GLU A 74 12.26 -1.38 22.05
CA GLU A 74 11.32 -0.43 21.42
C GLU A 74 11.38 -0.40 19.89
N PHE A 75 12.54 -0.69 19.31
CA PHE A 75 12.74 -0.74 17.87
C PHE A 75 11.76 -1.65 17.12
N TYR A 76 11.37 -2.79 17.69
CA TYR A 76 10.57 -3.80 16.98
C TYR A 76 9.08 -3.47 16.89
N TYR A 77 8.56 -2.59 17.76
CA TYR A 77 7.13 -2.24 17.80
C TYR A 77 6.87 -0.74 17.67
N ARG A 78 7.92 0.08 17.54
CA ARG A 78 7.80 1.52 17.30
C ARG A 78 7.12 1.78 15.94
N PRO A 79 6.05 2.58 15.89
CA PRO A 79 5.43 2.97 14.62
C PRO A 79 6.36 3.86 13.78
N PRO A 80 6.22 3.84 12.43
CA PRO A 80 7.01 4.70 11.56
C PRO A 80 6.78 6.18 11.90
N ARG A 81 7.84 6.99 11.83
CA ARG A 81 7.71 8.42 12.09
C ARG A 81 6.87 9.06 10.98
N PRO A 82 5.93 9.95 11.32
CA PRO A 82 5.20 10.68 10.30
C PRO A 82 6.20 11.48 9.45
N PRO A 83 6.02 11.52 8.13
CA PRO A 83 6.90 12.29 7.26
C PRO A 83 6.86 13.76 7.67
N LYS A 84 8.03 14.38 7.76
CA LYS A 84 8.16 15.82 8.02
C LYS A 84 7.50 16.58 6.85
N GLY A 85 6.26 17.02 7.03
CA GLY A 85 5.51 17.81 6.05
C GLY A 85 4.16 17.25 5.59
N ALA A 86 3.66 16.13 6.12
CA ALA A 86 2.30 15.69 5.78
C ALA A 86 1.23 16.61 6.37
N CYS A 87 0.33 17.09 5.52
CA CYS A 87 -0.94 17.71 5.90
C CYS A 87 -1.66 16.77 6.88
N LYS A 88 -2.16 17.35 7.98
CA LYS A 88 -2.86 16.62 9.04
C LYS A 88 -4.15 16.06 8.44
N VAL A 89 -4.18 14.77 8.12
CA VAL A 89 -5.45 14.08 7.90
C VAL A 89 -6.07 13.91 9.29
N PRO A 90 -7.26 14.46 9.58
CA PRO A 90 -7.90 14.25 10.86
C PRO A 90 -8.18 12.76 11.04
N ALA A 91 -7.82 12.22 12.21
CA ALA A 91 -8.15 10.86 12.58
C ALA A 91 -9.68 10.69 12.54
N GLN A 92 -10.17 9.81 11.67
CA GLN A 92 -11.53 9.32 11.78
C GLN A 92 -11.59 8.42 13.01
N GLU A 93 -12.19 8.96 14.07
CA GLU A 93 -12.62 8.24 15.25
C GLU A 93 -13.68 7.20 14.81
N SER A 94 -13.32 5.91 14.83
CA SER A 94 -14.30 4.83 14.78
C SER A 94 -15.04 4.81 16.11
N GLN A 95 -16.29 5.27 16.09
CA GLN A 95 -17.23 5.02 17.17
C GLN A 95 -17.77 3.59 17.01
N ASP A 96 -17.35 2.74 17.93
CA ASP A 96 -18.02 1.50 18.31
C ASP A 96 -19.39 1.88 18.91
N VAL A 97 -20.48 1.42 18.28
CA VAL A 97 -21.81 1.48 18.88
C VAL A 97 -22.23 0.03 19.18
N SER A 98 -22.46 -0.21 20.47
CA SER A 98 -23.00 -1.45 21.03
C SER A 98 -24.42 -1.76 20.56
#